data_AF-A0A3C1BMY4-F1
#
_entry.id   AF-A0A3C1BMY4-F1
#
_cell.length_a   1.000
_cell.length_b   1.000
_cell.length_c   1.000
_cell.angle_alpha   90.00
_cell.angle_beta   90.00
_cell.angle_gamma   90.00
#
_symmetry.space_group_name_H-M   'P 1'
#
loop_
_entity.id
_entity.type
_entity.pdbx_description
1 polymer ?
#
loop_
_entity_poly.entity_id
_entity_poly.type
_entity_poly.pdbx_seq_one_letter_code
_entity_poly.pdbx_strand_id
1 'polypeptide(L)'
;RGITDLGNGQRRGVNTQVYETYEIERITRVAADIAMKRTKRLASSEKRNVMESGQLWFEEVNRVIAADYPEIELQHVLADNCAMQL
;
A
#
# COMPACT_ATOMS: atom_id res chain seq x y z
N ARG A 1 -3.03 18.94 7.56
CA ARG A 1 -1.57 18.80 7.61
C ARG A 1 -0.96 20.00 8.31
N GLY A 2 0.17 19.86 9.00
CA GLY A 2 0.93 20.99 9.53
C GLY A 2 1.48 20.76 10.93
N ILE A 3 2.18 21.77 11.44
CA ILE A 3 2.70 21.82 12.79
C ILE A 3 2.07 23.01 13.51
N THR A 4 1.40 22.76 14.63
CA THR A 4 0.74 23.78 15.45
C THR A 4 1.51 23.96 16.75
N ASP A 5 1.86 25.19 17.09
CA ASP A 5 2.36 25.54 18.43
C ASP A 5 1.19 25.55 19.42
N LEU A 6 1.36 24.87 20.57
CA LEU A 6 0.32 24.73 21.58
C LEU A 6 0.43 25.76 22.72
N GLY A 7 1.40 26.69 22.65
CA GLY A 7 1.55 27.80 23.58
C GLY A 7 2.19 27.45 24.93
N ASN A 8 2.59 26.19 25.13
CA ASN A 8 3.21 25.69 26.37
C ASN A 8 4.59 25.05 26.12
N GLY A 9 5.30 25.51 25.08
CA GLY A 9 6.56 24.92 24.62
C GLY A 9 6.40 23.59 23.87
N GLN A 10 5.17 23.09 23.71
CA GLN A 10 4.88 21.87 22.95
C GLN A 10 4.37 22.20 21.55
N ARG A 11 4.62 21.29 20.61
CA ARG A 11 4.19 21.41 19.22
C ARG A 11 3.49 20.12 18.80
N ARG A 12 2.39 20.25 18.05
CA ARG A 12 1.65 19.11 17.48
C ARG A 12 1.88 19.05 15.98
N GLY A 13 2.34 17.91 15.47
CA GLY A 13 2.37 17.61 14.03
C GLY A 13 1.20 16.73 13.62
N VAL A 14 0.56 17.01 12.49
CA VAL A 14 -0.51 16.17 11.92
C VAL A 14 -0.31 15.97 10.43
N ASN A 15 -0.37 14.71 10.01
CA ASN A 15 -0.49 14.28 8.62
C ASN A 15 -1.68 13.32 8.49
N THR A 16 -2.21 13.20 7.28
CA THR A 16 -3.31 12.29 6.96
C THR A 16 -2.88 11.46 5.76
N GLN A 17 -2.95 10.14 5.90
CA GLN A 17 -2.82 9.20 4.80
C GLN A 17 -4.20 8.57 4.57
N VAL A 18 -4.74 8.75 3.38
CA VAL A 18 -6.06 8.28 2.98
C VAL A 18 -5.96 7.67 1.60
N TYR A 19 -6.70 6.57 1.42
CA TYR A 19 -6.94 5.96 0.12
C TYR A 19 -8.42 5.67 0.01
N GLU A 20 -8.97 5.89 -1.18
CA GLU A 20 -10.24 5.32 -1.59
C GLU A 20 -9.99 4.04 -2.42
N THR A 21 -10.94 3.11 -2.41
CA THR A 21 -10.78 1.79 -3.04
C THR A 21 -10.39 1.90 -4.51
N TYR A 22 -11.04 2.80 -5.27
CA TYR A 22 -10.74 3.00 -6.69
C TYR A 22 -9.29 3.43 -6.95
N GLU A 23 -8.65 4.09 -5.98
CA GLU A 23 -7.26 4.54 -6.09
C GLU A 23 -6.27 3.39 -5.97
N ILE A 24 -6.54 2.45 -5.06
CA ILE A 24 -5.74 1.23 -4.85
C ILE A 24 -5.96 0.29 -6.02
N GLU A 25 -7.22 0.13 -6.42
CA GLU A 25 -7.63 -0.70 -7.53
C GLU A 25 -6.95 -0.31 -8.85
N ARG A 26 -6.98 0.98 -9.24
CA ARG A 26 -6.37 1.43 -10.50
C ARG A 26 -4.87 1.18 -10.54
N ILE A 27 -4.14 1.41 -9.44
CA ILE A 27 -2.68 1.23 -9.42
C ILE A 27 -2.30 -0.24 -9.36
N THR A 28 -3.12 -1.08 -8.71
CA THR A 28 -2.92 -2.53 -8.69
C THR A 28 -3.00 -3.12 -10.08
N ARG A 29 -3.99 -2.71 -10.89
CA ARG A 29 -4.12 -3.17 -12.29
C ARG A 29 -2.92 -2.76 -13.14
N VAL A 30 -2.43 -1.53 -13.00
CA VAL A 30 -1.20 -1.09 -13.70
C VAL A 30 0.01 -1.95 -13.29
N ALA A 31 0.18 -2.22 -12.00
CA ALA A 31 1.27 -3.07 -11.51
C ALA A 31 1.15 -4.52 -12.01
N ALA A 32 -0.07 -5.05 -12.04
CA ALA A 32 -0.39 -6.38 -12.54
C ALA A 32 -0.11 -6.50 -14.05
N ASP A 33 -0.54 -5.52 -14.86
CA ASP A 33 -0.28 -5.47 -16.31
C ASP A 33 1.23 -5.47 -16.62
N ILE A 34 2.03 -4.81 -15.79
CA ILE A 34 3.50 -4.83 -15.90
C ILE A 34 4.05 -6.19 -15.50
N ALA A 35 3.58 -6.78 -14.39
CA ALA A 35 4.01 -8.09 -13.92
C ALA A 35 3.71 -9.20 -14.95
N MET A 36 2.55 -9.13 -15.61
CA MET A 36 2.13 -10.06 -16.66
C MET A 36 3.08 -10.09 -17.87
N LYS A 37 3.74 -8.97 -18.17
CA LYS A 37 4.75 -8.85 -19.23
C LYS A 37 6.15 -9.26 -18.78
N ARG A 38 6.32 -9.63 -17.50
CA ARG A 38 7.59 -10.02 -16.88
C ARG A 38 7.49 -11.48 -16.42
N THR A 39 7.83 -11.74 -15.17
CA THR A 39 7.87 -13.07 -14.56
C THR A 39 6.54 -13.47 -13.92
N LYS A 40 5.48 -12.68 -14.07
CA LYS A 40 4.17 -12.85 -13.38
C LYS A 40 4.28 -12.91 -11.85
N ARG A 41 5.28 -12.22 -11.27
CA ARG A 41 5.44 -12.08 -9.82
C ARG A 41 5.25 -10.63 -9.43
N LEU A 42 4.47 -10.38 -8.39
CA LEU A 42 4.19 -9.04 -7.88
C LEU A 42 4.39 -9.01 -6.36
N ALA A 43 5.26 -8.12 -5.89
CA ALA A 43 5.40 -7.81 -4.48
C ALA A 43 4.59 -6.54 -4.15
N SER A 44 3.55 -6.66 -3.33
CA SER A 44 2.79 -5.54 -2.79
C SER A 44 3.38 -5.13 -1.44
N SER A 45 3.75 -3.86 -1.29
CA SER A 45 4.38 -3.36 -0.07
C SER A 45 3.57 -2.29 0.63
N GLU A 46 3.35 -2.47 1.94
CA GLU A 46 2.43 -1.66 2.75
C GLU A 46 2.74 -1.80 4.27
N LYS A 47 1.93 -1.19 5.16
CA LYS A 47 2.14 -1.20 6.62
C LYS A 47 0.88 -1.57 7.44
N ARG A 48 0.20 -2.66 7.08
CA ARG A 48 -1.11 -3.11 7.61
C ARG A 48 -1.07 -3.55 9.05
N ASN A 49 0.13 -3.83 9.57
CA ASN A 49 0.31 -4.13 10.99
C ASN A 49 0.21 -2.88 11.88
N VAL A 50 0.08 -1.69 11.29
CA VAL A 50 -0.03 -0.41 12.01
C VAL A 50 -1.13 0.49 11.42
N MET A 51 -1.31 0.50 10.10
CA MET A 51 -2.12 1.51 9.41
C MET A 51 -3.40 0.91 8.82
N GLU A 52 -4.56 1.49 9.11
CA GLU A 52 -5.84 1.08 8.52
C GLU A 52 -5.86 1.29 7.01
N SER A 53 -5.21 2.36 6.51
CA SER A 53 -5.01 2.56 5.07
C SER A 53 -4.12 1.48 4.44
N GLY A 54 -3.20 0.88 5.21
CA GLY A 54 -2.42 -0.29 4.80
C GLY A 54 -3.26 -1.58 4.80
N GLN A 55 -4.16 -1.75 5.78
CA GLN A 55 -5.11 -2.87 5.78
C GLN A 55 -6.05 -2.80 4.57
N LEU A 56 -6.65 -1.64 4.29
CA LEU A 56 -7.47 -1.44 3.10
C LEU A 56 -6.67 -1.74 1.82
N TRP A 57 -5.42 -1.27 1.74
CA TRP A 57 -4.53 -1.58 0.63
C TRP A 57 -4.36 -3.09 0.44
N PHE A 58 -4.06 -3.82 1.51
CA PHE A 58 -3.90 -5.27 1.47
C PHE A 58 -5.18 -5.96 0.95
N GLU A 59 -6.35 -5.61 1.49
CA GLU A 59 -7.63 -6.21 1.11
C GLU A 59 -7.92 -5.98 -0.38
N GLU A 60 -7.77 -4.74 -0.86
CA GLU A 60 -8.06 -4.37 -2.24
C GLU A 60 -7.08 -4.98 -3.25
N VAL A 61 -5.79 -5.02 -2.92
CA VAL A 61 -4.79 -5.68 -3.79
C VAL A 61 -5.11 -7.17 -3.93
N ASN A 62 -5.41 -7.87 -2.83
CA ASN A 62 -5.76 -9.29 -2.90
C ASN A 62 -7.02 -9.50 -3.75
N ARG A 63 -8.05 -8.66 -3.57
CA ARG A 63 -9.31 -8.74 -4.33
C ARG A 63 -9.08 -8.59 -5.83
N VAL A 64 -8.36 -7.55 -6.24
CA VAL A 64 -8.08 -7.30 -7.67
C VAL A 64 -7.24 -8.40 -8.29
N ILE A 65 -6.15 -8.81 -7.64
CA ILE A 65 -5.26 -9.84 -8.22
C ILE A 65 -5.98 -11.19 -8.31
N ALA A 66 -6.74 -11.58 -7.29
CA ALA A 66 -7.47 -12.84 -7.32
C ALA A 66 -8.57 -12.88 -8.39
N ALA A 67 -9.27 -11.75 -8.62
CA ALA A 67 -10.36 -11.68 -9.59
C ALA A 67 -9.87 -11.51 -11.02
N ASP A 68 -8.93 -10.59 -11.25
CA ASP A 68 -8.59 -10.11 -12.58
C ASP A 68 -7.26 -10.72 -13.11
N TYR A 69 -6.38 -11.20 -12.21
CA TYR A 69 -5.02 -11.67 -12.56
C TYR A 69 -4.60 -12.94 -11.79
N PRO A 70 -5.38 -14.04 -11.85
CA PRO A 70 -5.13 -15.24 -11.04
C PRO A 70 -3.79 -15.93 -11.36
N GLU A 71 -3.15 -15.64 -12.49
CA GLU A 71 -1.82 -16.18 -12.83
C GLU A 71 -0.65 -15.45 -12.14
N ILE A 72 -0.89 -14.32 -11.46
CA ILE A 72 0.16 -13.59 -10.76
C ILE A 72 0.46 -14.23 -9.41
N GLU A 73 1.73 -14.55 -9.18
CA GLU A 73 2.23 -14.86 -7.84
C GLU A 73 2.34 -13.57 -7.03
N LEU A 74 1.33 -13.31 -6.20
CA LEU A 74 1.28 -12.17 -5.31
C LEU A 74 1.98 -12.48 -3.98
N GLN A 75 2.97 -11.68 -3.62
CA GLN A 75 3.57 -11.65 -2.30
C GLN A 75 3.28 -10.31 -1.65
N HIS A 76 2.96 -10.31 -0.35
CA HIS A 76 2.91 -9.08 0.43
C HIS A 76 4.13 -8.95 1.34
N VAL A 77 4.69 -7.75 1.42
CA VAL A 77 5.88 -7.44 2.22
C VAL A 77 5.66 -6.14 3.00
N LEU A 78 5.87 -6.16 4.33
CA LEU A 78 5.80 -4.93 5.12
C LEU A 78 6.87 -3.95 4.65
N ALA A 79 6.55 -2.65 4.61
CA ALA A 79 7.42 -1.63 4.03
C ALA A 79 8.83 -1.57 4.64
N ASP A 80 8.96 -1.81 5.95
CA ASP A 80 10.24 -1.92 6.65
C ASP A 80 11.01 -3.18 6.28
N ASN A 81 10.33 -4.33 6.14
CA ASN A 81 10.97 -5.55 5.63
C ASN A 81 11.41 -5.37 4.17
N CYS A 82 10.59 -4.72 3.35
CA CYS A 82 10.90 -4.41 1.95
C CYS A 82 12.20 -3.61 1.84
N ALA A 83 12.37 -2.59 2.70
CA ALA A 83 13.59 -1.79 2.75
C ALA A 83 14.85 -2.60 3.12
N MET A 84 14.73 -3.71 3.86
CA MET A 84 15.86 -4.56 4.23
C MET A 84 16.23 -5.59 3.15
N GLN A 85 15.32 -5.89 2.22
CA GLN A 85 15.51 -6.92 1.18
C GLN A 85 16.08 -6.37 -0.15
N LEU A 86 16.17 -5.05 -0.29
CA LEU A 86 16.71 -4.35 -1.45
C LEU A 86 18.21 -4.04 -1.29
#